data_AF-A0A151IS84-F1
#
_entry.id   AF-A0A151IS84-F1
#
_cell.length_a   1.000
_cell.length_b   1.000
_cell.length_c   1.000
_cell.angle_alpha   90.00
_cell.angle_beta   90.00
_cell.angle_gamma   90.00
#
_symmetry.space_group_name_H-M   'P 1'
#
loop_
_entity.id
_entity.type
_entity.pdbx_description
1 polymer ?
#
loop_
_entity_poly.entity_id
_entity_poly.type
_entity_poly.pdbx_seq_one_letter_code
_entity_poly.pdbx_strand_id
1 'polypeptide(L)' 'MEKEQYRSVIRFLFLDRKMCEEIKTKLDAVYGNSSLSMTTARYGLFAEFDKSYFTEGLKKWQKRWEKCILLKGD' A
#
# COMPACT_ATOMS: atom_id res chain seq x y z
N MET A 1 6.78 20.12 9.87
CA MET A 1 6.89 18.90 9.05
C MET A 1 5.78 18.91 8.03
N GLU A 2 6.08 19.29 6.79
CA GLU A 2 5.08 19.39 5.73
C GLU A 2 4.54 18.01 5.36
N LYS A 3 3.22 17.92 5.19
CA LYS A 3 2.53 16.68 4.83
C LYS A 3 3.14 16.04 3.58
N GLU A 4 3.64 16.85 2.64
CA GLU A 4 4.30 16.41 1.40
C GLU A 4 5.57 15.58 1.62
N GLN A 5 6.39 15.89 2.61
CA GLN A 5 7.61 15.12 2.90
C GLN A 5 7.26 13.70 3.38
N TYR A 6 6.20 13.58 4.18
CA TYR A 6 5.66 12.28 4.58
C TYR A 6 5.15 11.47 3.38
N ARG A 7 4.44 12.11 2.44
CA ARG A 7 3.93 11.47 1.22
C ARG A 7 5.06 10.89 0.37
N SER A 8 6.13 11.66 0.18
CA SER A 8 7.29 11.23 -0.62
C SER A 8 7.97 9.98 -0.04
N VAL A 9 8.24 9.97 1.28
CA VAL A 9 8.86 8.84 1.97
C VAL A 9 7.96 7.61 1.93
N ILE A 10 6.65 7.79 2.12
CA ILE A 10 5.67 6.72 2.05
C ILE A 10 5.62 6.09 0.64
N ARG A 11 5.60 6.90 -0.43
CA ARG A 11 5.65 6.41 -1.82
C ARG A 11 6.90 5.60 -2.10
N PHE A 12 8.06 6.11 -1.70
CA PHE A 12 9.34 5.45 -1.91
C PHE A 12 9.36 4.06 -1.26
N LEU A 13 8.94 3.95 0.00
CA LEU A 13 8.94 2.70 0.74
C LEU A 13 7.91 1.68 0.23
N PHE A 14 6.77 2.15 -0.28
CA PHE A 14 5.76 1.28 -0.89
C PHE A 14 6.17 0.76 -2.27
N LEU A 15 6.78 1.61 -3.10
CA LEU A 15 7.32 1.21 -4.41
C LEU A 15 8.46 0.19 -4.27
N ASP A 16 9.23 0.27 -3.17
CA ASP A 16 10.25 -0.71 -2.77
C ASP A 16 9.67 -2.08 -2.31
N ARG A 17 8.34 -2.28 -2.44
CA ARG A 17 7.59 -3.48 -2.03
C ARG A 17 7.81 -3.92 -0.59
N LYS A 18 8.13 -2.99 0.31
CA LYS A 18 8.26 -3.28 1.74
C LYS A 18 6.88 -3.56 2.34
N MET A 19 6.80 -4.52 3.26
CA MET A 19 5.54 -4.78 3.97
C MET A 19 5.21 -3.58 4.86
N CYS A 20 3.91 -3.32 5.07
CA CYS A 20 3.45 -2.19 5.88
C CYS A 20 4.11 -2.09 7.27
N GLU A 21 4.47 -3.23 7.87
CA GLU A 21 5.22 -3.29 9.13
C GLU A 21 6.63 -2.70 9.00
N GLU A 22 7.38 -3.06 7.96
CA GLU A 22 8.71 -2.50 7.70
C GLU A 22 8.64 -1.01 7.35
N ILE A 23 7.60 -0.60 6.61
CA ILE A 23 7.35 0.81 6.30
C ILE A 23 7.13 1.59 7.60
N LYS A 24 6.35 1.03 8.53
CA LYS A 24 6.15 1.65 9.85
C LYS A 24 7.43 1.69 10.67
N THR A 25 8.19 0.60 10.75
CA THR A 25 9.47 0.59 11.47
C THR A 25 10.43 1.65 10.94
N LYS A 26 10.49 1.83 9.61
CA LYS A 26 11.31 2.88 8.98
C LYS A 26 10.75 4.28 9.26
N LEU A 27 9.43 4.47 9.25
CA LEU A 27 8.80 5.75 9.63
C LEU A 27 9.05 6.10 11.10
N ASP A 28 8.93 5.13 11.99
CA ASP A 28 9.21 5.27 13.42
C ASP A 28 10.71 5.59 13.66
N ALA A 29 11.62 5.03 12.85
CA ALA A 29 13.04 5.35 12.91
C ALA A 29 13.37 6.77 12.41
N VAL A 30 12.64 7.28 11.41
CA VAL A 30 12.88 8.62 10.83
C VAL A 30 12.19 9.73 11.64
N TYR A 31 11.02 9.45 12.21
CA TYR A 31 10.16 10.46 12.85
C TYR A 31 9.90 10.25 14.35
N GLY A 32 10.36 9.14 14.94
CA GLY A 32 10.24 8.85 16.36
C GLY A 32 8.80 8.90 16.87
N ASN A 33 8.58 9.52 18.04
CA ASN A 33 7.25 9.69 18.65
C ASN A 33 6.31 10.64 17.88
N SER A 34 6.80 11.30 16.84
CA SER A 34 5.98 12.12 15.92
C SER A 34 5.45 11.31 14.73
N SER A 35 5.69 9.99 14.73
CA SER A 35 5.22 9.07 13.70
C SER A 35 3.70 9.07 13.60
N LEU A 36 3.19 9.13 12.36
CA LEU A 36 1.77 8.93 12.09
C LEU A 36 1.36 7.54 12.60
N SER A 37 0.19 7.47 13.25
CA SER A 37 -0.45 6.18 13.56
C SER A 37 -0.46 5.29 12.32
N MET A 38 -0.21 3.98 12.51
CA MET A 38 -0.25 2.97 11.44
C MET A 38 -1.50 3.13 10.57
N THR A 39 -2.64 3.45 11.19
CA THR A 39 -3.92 3.66 10.51
C THR A 39 -3.88 4.90 9.63
N THR A 40 -3.33 6.02 10.13
CA THR A 40 -3.21 7.27 9.40
C THR A 40 -2.19 7.18 8.27
N ALA A 41 -1.06 6.50 8.48
CA ALA A 41 -0.08 6.23 7.44
C ALA A 41 -0.70 5.38 6.33
N ARG A 42 -1.47 4.36 6.69
CA ARG A 42 -2.19 3.48 5.75
C ARG A 42 -3.27 4.24 4.96
N TYR A 43 -4.13 5.02 5.62
CA TYR A 43 -5.11 5.86 4.94
C TYR A 43 -4.48 6.90 4.02
N GLY A 44 -3.37 7.52 4.43
CA GLY A 44 -2.60 8.44 3.59
C GLY A 44 -2.03 7.76 2.35
N LEU A 45 -1.45 6.56 2.53
CA LEU A 45 -0.98 5.69 1.45
C LEU A 45 -2.08 5.44 0.43
N PHE A 46 -3.24 4.96 0.90
CA PHE A 46 -4.38 4.61 0.04
C PHE A 46 -5.06 5.82 -0.59
N ALA A 47 -5.05 6.99 0.05
CA ALA A 47 -5.64 8.22 -0.47
C ALA A 47 -4.86 8.83 -1.63
N GLU A 48 -3.58 8.49 -1.78
CA GLU A 48 -2.74 8.96 -2.88
C GLU A 48 -2.84 8.11 -4.14
N PHE A 49 -3.31 6.87 -4.01
CA PHE A 49 -3.58 6.02 -5.14
C PHE A 49 -5.00 6.28 -5.62
N ASP A 50 -5.10 6.52 -6.92
CA ASP A 50 -6.39 6.66 -7.56
C ASP A 50 -7.17 5.34 -7.44
N LYS A 51 -8.50 5.41 -7.27
CA LYS A 51 -9.33 4.20 -7.08
C LYS A 51 -9.14 3.20 -8.24
N SER A 52 -8.79 3.70 -9.42
CA SER A 52 -8.42 2.93 -10.61
C SER A 52 -7.29 1.94 -10.35
N TYR A 53 -6.25 2.31 -9.58
CA TYR A 53 -5.10 1.45 -9.27
C TYR A 53 -5.52 0.16 -8.55
N PHE A 54 -6.39 0.27 -7.55
CA PHE A 54 -6.89 -0.90 -6.80
C PHE A 54 -7.92 -1.69 -7.59
N THR A 55 -8.83 -1.00 -8.28
CA THR A 55 -9.88 -1.67 -9.07
C THR A 55 -9.31 -2.46 -10.24
N GLU A 56 -8.23 -2.02 -10.87
CA GLU A 56 -7.53 -2.81 -11.89
C GLU A 56 -6.88 -4.06 -11.32
N GLY A 57 -6.22 -3.95 -10.17
CA GLY A 57 -5.63 -5.09 -9.47
C GLY A 57 -6.69 -6.13 -9.10
N LEU A 58 -7.81 -5.68 -8.55
CA LEU A 58 -8.96 -6.53 -8.21
C LEU A 58 -9.57 -7.19 -9.44
N LYS A 59 -9.77 -6.45 -10.54
CA LYS A 59 -10.26 -7.02 -11.81
C LYS A 59 -9.33 -8.11 -12.35
N LYS A 60 -8.02 -7.88 -12.32
CA LYS A 60 -7.02 -8.88 -12.74
C LYS A 60 -7.05 -10.12 -11.84
N TRP A 61 -7.20 -9.93 -10.54
CA TRP A 61 -7.34 -11.02 -9.56
C TRP A 61 -8.63 -11.81 -9.77
N GLN A 62 -9.76 -11.13 -9.92
CA GLN A 62 -11.06 -11.76 -10.19
C GLN A 62 -11.00 -12.60 -11.48
N LYS A 63 -10.44 -12.06 -12.56
CA LYS A 63 -10.26 -12.79 -13.82
C LYS A 63 -9.40 -14.06 -13.66
N ARG A 64 -8.36 -14.00 -12.82
CA ARG A 64 -7.52 -15.18 -12.51
C ARG A 64 -8.29 -16.22 -11.69
N TRP A 65 -9.03 -15.76 -10.68
CA TRP A 65 -9.88 -16.62 -9.84
C TRP A 65 -10.96 -17.33 -10.66
N GLU A 66 -11.68 -16.59 -11.53
CA GLU A 66 -12.67 -17.15 -12.46
C GLU A 66 -12.04 -18.17 -13.41
N LYS A 67 -10.84 -17.89 -13.93
CA LYS A 67 -10.09 -18.84 -14.75
C LYS A 67 -9.72 -20.11 -13.98
N CYS A 68 -9.29 -20.00 -12.71
CA CYS A 68 -8.99 -21.17 -11.87
C CYS A 68 -10.24 -22.00 -11.53
N ILE A 69 -11.41 -21.36 -11.37
CA ILE A 69 -12.68 -22.05 -11.15
C ILE A 69 -13.16 -22.76 -12.42
N LEU A 70 -13.01 -22.11 -13.59
CA LEU A 70 -13.40 -22.68 -14.89
C LEU A 70 -12.48 -23.82 -15.35
N LEU A 71 -11.18 -23.73 -15.05
CA LEU A 71 -10.21 -24.78 -15.28
C LEU A 71 -10.27 -25.86 -14.18
N LYS A 72 -11.46 -26.29 -13.74
CA LYS A 72 -11.64 -27.45 -12.84
C LYS A 72 -10.63 -28.52 -13.27
N GLY A 73 -9.69 -28.82 -12.37
CA GLY A 73 -8.52 -29.63 -12.68
C GLY A 73 -8.89 -30.93 -13.37
N ASP A 74 -8.07 -31.30 -14.36
CA ASP A 74 -7.88 -32.71 -14.71
C ASP A 74 -7.37 -33.50 -13.49
#